data_AF-A0A3L7W5P7-F1
#
_entry.id   AF-A0A3L7W5P7-F1
#
_cell.length_a   1.000
_cell.length_b   1.000
_cell.length_c   1.000
_cell.angle_alpha   90.00
_cell.angle_beta   90.00
_cell.angle_gamma   90.00
#
_symmetry.space_group_name_H-M   'P 1'
#
loop_
_entity.id
_entity.type
_entity.pdbx_description
1 polymer ?
#
loop_
_entity_poly.entity_id
_entity_poly.type
_entity_poly.pdbx_seq_one_letter_code
_entity_poly.pdbx_strand_id
1 'polypeptide(L)'
;MSKSPTNREAINHSYAPIPATTIGPLRVVWGRRTYDMAVANLTPDSFSGDGLMAPSDSASDVLDRVEQLARDAVRDGADLLDLGAESTRPGHTEISAADEIARLAPAIERLRRVLPTLALSADTQKVEVAAAALDAGAHMLNDIWGTRVGDEMLQLAAQRGVPIVVMHNRREVATGAEAANFTEEFLEEMSAVAARGRALGIPPEQLILDPGFGFGKGPAQNLVTLRLLGALRDLGHPVLLGTSRKSTLGRVIDGAPTDRLAATVATSALGALAGVDIVRVHDVQENRDAVRVIDAALRAVGDDPDDAIGPNPNRADRAPRPRQRDRISVRNVRFDAAHGVYPEEQQKPQPFFVDVEVDAELAPAGRGDALAASVDYSELLRVAVERVGAGGHADLIEALAERIADAAMEVVATSGATVHEVRVRVRKPEAAVAAPIDWAGVEVVRKP
;
A
#
# COMPACT_ATOMS: atom_id res chain seq x y z
N MET A 1 8.51 -10.79 -50.44
CA MET A 1 7.85 -11.39 -49.26
C MET A 1 8.29 -10.58 -48.05
N SER A 2 7.45 -9.63 -47.64
CA SER A 2 7.68 -8.83 -46.43
C SER A 2 7.54 -9.76 -45.22
N LYS A 3 8.59 -9.87 -44.40
CA LYS A 3 8.49 -10.61 -43.14
C LYS A 3 7.57 -9.79 -42.23
N SER A 4 6.40 -10.34 -41.91
CA SER A 4 5.56 -9.83 -40.83
C SER A 4 6.41 -9.72 -39.56
N PRO A 5 6.41 -8.58 -38.85
CA PRO A 5 7.17 -8.46 -37.62
C PRO A 5 6.69 -9.54 -36.64
N THR A 6 7.65 -10.18 -35.96
CA THR A 6 7.30 -11.13 -34.89
C THR A 6 6.58 -10.37 -33.77
N ASN A 7 5.68 -11.00 -33.00
CA ASN A 7 5.01 -10.35 -31.87
C ASN A 7 5.97 -9.67 -30.87
N ARG A 8 7.26 -10.04 -30.87
CA ARG A 8 8.32 -9.36 -30.11
C ARG A 8 8.63 -7.94 -30.61
N GLU A 9 8.51 -7.65 -31.90
CA GLU A 9 8.78 -6.32 -32.48
C GLU A 9 7.62 -5.34 -32.30
N ALA A 10 6.38 -5.83 -32.16
CA ALA A 10 5.20 -4.98 -31.94
C ALA A 10 5.09 -4.44 -30.50
N ILE A 11 5.78 -5.08 -29.54
CA ILE A 11 5.81 -4.71 -28.11
C ILE A 11 7.14 -4.03 -27.74
N ASN A 12 8.15 -4.12 -28.61
CA ASN A 12 9.38 -3.33 -28.53
C ASN A 12 9.08 -1.88 -28.93
N HIS A 13 8.47 -1.15 -28.01
CA HIS A 13 8.32 0.28 -28.13
C HIS A 13 9.71 0.93 -28.12
N SER A 14 10.05 1.51 -29.25
CA SER A 14 11.33 2.15 -29.58
C SER A 14 11.52 3.46 -28.79
N TYR A 15 11.81 3.37 -27.49
CA TYR A 15 12.22 4.53 -26.70
C TYR A 15 13.64 4.40 -26.19
N ALA A 16 14.30 5.55 -26.10
CA ALA A 16 15.60 5.65 -25.47
C ALA A 16 15.49 5.12 -24.03
N PRO A 17 16.41 4.25 -23.59
CA PRO A 17 16.37 3.69 -22.25
C PRO A 17 16.38 4.83 -21.21
N ILE A 18 15.36 4.86 -20.36
CA ILE A 18 15.27 5.81 -19.25
C ILE A 18 16.29 5.36 -18.18
N PRO A 19 17.17 6.25 -17.68
CA PRO A 19 18.14 5.89 -16.65
C PRO A 19 17.48 5.34 -15.39
N ALA A 20 18.14 4.40 -14.72
CA ALA A 20 17.64 3.84 -13.46
C ALA A 20 17.56 4.92 -12.36
N THR A 21 16.47 4.93 -11.60
CA THR A 21 16.22 5.88 -10.50
C THR A 21 16.39 5.19 -9.15
N THR A 22 16.88 5.92 -8.15
CA THR A 22 16.87 5.46 -6.76
C THR A 22 15.77 6.19 -6.00
N ILE A 23 14.80 5.46 -5.47
CA ILE A 23 13.73 5.97 -4.61
C ILE A 23 13.98 5.44 -3.20
N GLY A 24 14.79 6.18 -2.43
CA GLY A 24 15.22 5.73 -1.11
C GLY A 24 15.99 4.39 -1.18
N PRO A 25 15.53 3.32 -0.49
CA PRO A 25 16.16 2.00 -0.55
C PRO A 25 15.87 1.24 -1.85
N LEU A 26 14.88 1.67 -2.66
CA LEU A 26 14.47 0.98 -3.87
C LEU A 26 15.26 1.48 -5.09
N ARG A 27 15.94 0.56 -5.78
CA ARG A 27 16.51 0.82 -7.10
C ARG A 27 15.52 0.43 -8.19
N VAL A 28 15.09 1.41 -8.96
CA VAL A 28 14.12 1.27 -10.05
C VAL A 28 14.84 1.23 -11.38
N VAL A 29 14.60 0.19 -12.16
CA VAL A 29 15.07 0.06 -13.55
C VAL A 29 13.85 0.09 -14.45
N TRP A 30 13.55 1.27 -14.98
CA TRP A 30 12.36 1.51 -15.81
C TRP A 30 12.32 0.58 -17.02
N GLY A 31 11.10 0.19 -17.41
CA GLY A 31 10.87 -0.75 -18.49
C GLY A 31 11.32 -2.20 -18.24
N ARG A 32 12.02 -2.52 -17.14
CA ARG A 32 12.42 -3.91 -16.82
C ARG A 32 11.27 -4.72 -16.21
N ARG A 33 10.48 -4.09 -15.35
CA ARG A 33 9.27 -4.65 -14.74
C ARG A 33 8.34 -3.53 -14.32
N THR A 34 7.11 -3.90 -13.99
CA THR A 34 6.14 -3.05 -13.33
C THR A 34 6.39 -3.13 -11.82
N TYR A 35 6.31 -1.98 -11.14
CA TYR A 35 6.48 -1.84 -9.70
C TYR A 35 5.12 -1.62 -9.03
N ASP A 36 4.91 -2.27 -7.89
CA ASP A 36 3.66 -2.17 -7.13
C ASP A 36 3.76 -1.10 -6.05
N MET A 37 2.95 -0.04 -6.16
CA MET A 37 2.81 1.01 -5.16
C MET A 37 1.52 0.79 -4.36
N ALA A 38 1.65 0.45 -3.09
CA ALA A 38 0.52 0.29 -2.18
C ALA A 38 -0.01 1.65 -1.70
N VAL A 39 -1.33 1.77 -1.57
CA VAL A 39 -1.99 2.99 -1.06
C VAL A 39 -2.21 2.90 0.45
N ALA A 40 -1.79 3.93 1.18
CA ALA A 40 -2.07 4.11 2.60
C ALA A 40 -2.68 5.50 2.85
N ASN A 41 -3.99 5.53 3.11
CA ASN A 41 -4.69 6.78 3.43
C ASN A 41 -4.78 6.94 4.95
N LEU A 42 -4.31 8.05 5.52
CA LEU A 42 -4.30 8.35 6.95
C LEU A 42 -5.58 9.10 7.40
N THR A 43 -6.65 9.04 6.62
CA THR A 43 -7.90 9.76 6.94
C THR A 43 -8.84 8.89 7.77
N PRO A 44 -9.48 9.44 8.83
CA PRO A 44 -10.47 8.71 9.63
C PRO A 44 -11.58 8.06 8.78
N ASP A 45 -12.03 8.76 7.74
CA ASP A 45 -13.10 8.30 6.83
C ASP A 45 -12.68 7.22 5.82
N SER A 46 -11.37 7.04 5.56
CA SER A 46 -10.94 5.95 4.67
C SER A 46 -11.04 4.58 5.33
N PHE A 47 -11.10 4.55 6.66
CA PHE A 47 -11.18 3.33 7.47
C PHE A 47 -12.60 3.01 7.96
N SER A 48 -13.57 3.90 7.72
CA SER A 48 -14.97 3.68 8.11
C SER A 48 -15.69 2.69 7.17
N GLY A 49 -15.22 2.54 5.93
CA GLY A 49 -15.69 1.49 5.00
C GLY A 49 -15.22 0.08 5.38
N ASP A 50 -14.17 0.00 6.20
CA ASP A 50 -13.53 -1.25 6.63
C ASP A 50 -13.91 -1.60 8.09
N GLY A 51 -14.78 -0.80 8.72
CA GLY A 51 -15.26 -0.99 10.10
C GLY A 51 -14.26 -0.60 11.19
N LEU A 52 -13.26 0.22 10.87
CA LEU A 52 -12.04 0.29 11.66
C LEU A 52 -11.85 1.56 12.50
N MET A 53 -12.47 2.72 12.25
CA MET A 53 -12.29 3.92 13.10
C MET A 53 -13.50 4.16 14.02
N ALA A 54 -13.25 4.33 15.33
CA ALA A 54 -14.20 4.93 16.25
C ALA A 54 -13.84 6.42 16.46
N PRO A 55 -14.80 7.30 16.78
CA PRO A 55 -14.54 8.72 17.10
C PRO A 55 -13.57 8.96 18.28
N SER A 56 -13.13 7.91 18.97
CA SER A 56 -12.27 7.92 20.15
C SER A 56 -10.81 7.51 19.89
N ASP A 57 -10.43 7.21 18.64
CA ASP A 57 -9.08 6.73 18.34
C ASP A 57 -8.01 7.79 18.65
N SER A 58 -6.96 7.38 19.36
CA SER A 58 -5.82 8.24 19.68
C SER A 58 -4.87 8.37 18.48
N ALA A 59 -3.97 9.37 18.51
CA ALA A 59 -2.92 9.49 17.50
C ALA A 59 -2.03 8.23 17.41
N SER A 60 -1.82 7.53 18.53
CA SER A 60 -1.07 6.26 18.56
C SER A 60 -1.79 5.16 17.80
N ASP A 61 -3.12 5.08 17.89
CA ASP A 61 -3.91 4.05 17.21
C ASP A 61 -3.84 4.21 15.68
N VAL A 62 -3.82 5.46 15.18
CA VAL A 62 -3.63 5.74 13.75
C VAL A 62 -2.26 5.27 13.28
N LEU A 63 -1.20 5.55 14.05
CA LEU A 63 0.16 5.16 13.69
C LEU A 63 0.36 3.64 13.69
N ASP A 64 -0.18 2.93 14.68
CA ASP A 64 -0.15 1.47 14.74
C ASP A 64 -0.83 0.83 13.52
N ARG A 65 -1.94 1.41 13.06
CA ARG A 65 -2.67 0.94 11.86
C ARG A 65 -1.90 1.20 10.58
N VAL A 66 -1.32 2.39 10.43
CA VAL A 66 -0.50 2.73 9.26
C VAL A 66 0.72 1.80 9.18
N GLU A 67 1.36 1.53 10.31
CA GLU A 67 2.43 0.53 10.37
C GLU A 67 1.94 -0.86 9.94
N GLN A 68 0.79 -1.30 10.44
CA GLN A 68 0.26 -2.61 10.08
C GLN A 68 -0.09 -2.70 8.59
N LEU A 69 -0.75 -1.68 8.03
CA LEU A 69 -1.06 -1.61 6.61
C LEU A 69 0.22 -1.67 5.76
N ALA A 70 1.28 -0.96 6.18
CA ALA A 70 2.57 -1.01 5.51
C ALA A 70 3.22 -2.40 5.59
N ARG A 71 3.13 -3.09 6.73
CA ARG A 71 3.62 -4.47 6.90
C ARG A 71 2.86 -5.45 6.02
N ASP A 72 1.54 -5.32 5.96
CA ASP A 72 0.69 -6.13 5.09
C ASP A 72 1.04 -5.87 3.60
N ALA A 73 1.20 -4.62 3.20
CA ALA A 73 1.65 -4.26 1.85
C ALA A 73 3.02 -4.87 1.49
N VAL A 74 4.00 -4.81 2.41
CA VAL A 74 5.31 -5.45 2.21
C VAL A 74 5.18 -6.97 2.09
N ARG A 75 4.38 -7.61 2.95
CA ARG A 75 4.12 -9.05 2.88
C ARG A 75 3.51 -9.44 1.53
N ASP A 76 2.56 -8.63 1.04
CA ASP A 76 1.83 -8.87 -0.19
C ASP A 76 2.68 -8.52 -1.44
N GLY A 77 3.81 -7.85 -1.22
CA GLY A 77 4.90 -7.68 -2.17
C GLY A 77 5.01 -6.30 -2.79
N ALA A 78 4.50 -5.26 -2.13
CA ALA A 78 4.62 -3.88 -2.56
C ALA A 78 6.09 -3.45 -2.61
N ASP A 79 6.45 -2.73 -3.67
CA ASP A 79 7.76 -2.12 -3.84
C ASP A 79 7.83 -0.73 -3.15
N LEU A 80 6.71 -0.01 -3.14
CA LEU A 80 6.56 1.31 -2.53
C LEU A 80 5.26 1.41 -1.74
N LEU A 81 5.21 2.35 -0.79
CA LEU A 81 4.00 2.77 -0.10
C LEU A 81 3.75 4.26 -0.32
N ASP A 82 2.54 4.61 -0.73
CA ASP A 82 2.10 5.98 -0.96
C ASP A 82 1.16 6.45 0.15
N LEU A 83 1.60 7.47 0.88
CA LEU A 83 0.97 7.94 2.10
C LEU A 83 0.25 9.26 1.85
N GLY A 84 -1.07 9.28 2.04
CA GLY A 84 -1.89 10.49 1.90
C GLY A 84 -2.70 10.78 3.17
N ALA A 85 -2.62 12.00 3.69
CA ALA A 85 -3.34 12.40 4.91
C ALA A 85 -4.64 13.19 4.64
N GLU A 86 -4.85 13.60 3.40
CA GLU A 86 -6.06 14.26 2.90
C GLU A 86 -6.80 13.33 1.93
N SER A 87 -8.11 13.19 2.10
CA SER A 87 -8.94 12.40 1.18
C SER A 87 -9.12 13.20 -0.09
N THR A 88 -8.86 12.63 -1.26
CA THR A 88 -9.05 13.34 -2.54
C THR A 88 -10.40 13.01 -3.19
N ARG A 89 -11.32 12.39 -2.43
CA ARG A 89 -12.65 11.95 -2.90
C ARG A 89 -13.61 13.15 -3.06
N PRO A 90 -14.55 13.12 -4.02
CA PRO A 90 -15.54 14.20 -4.15
C PRO A 90 -16.32 14.44 -2.86
N GLY A 91 -16.43 15.70 -2.43
CA GLY A 91 -17.18 16.10 -1.24
C GLY A 91 -16.45 15.97 0.11
N HIS A 92 -15.14 15.69 0.11
CA HIS A 92 -14.34 15.74 1.34
C HIS A 92 -14.17 17.17 1.85
N THR A 93 -13.93 17.31 3.16
CA THR A 93 -13.51 18.58 3.76
C THR A 93 -12.00 18.69 3.65
N GLU A 94 -11.52 19.75 2.97
CA GLU A 94 -10.09 20.06 2.94
C GLU A 94 -9.57 20.31 4.36
N ILE A 95 -8.39 19.80 4.64
CA ILE A 95 -7.70 20.02 5.92
C ILE A 95 -6.58 21.05 5.76
N SER A 96 -6.25 21.73 6.85
CA SER A 96 -5.14 22.68 6.85
C SER A 96 -3.81 21.96 6.59
N ALA A 97 -2.82 22.67 6.02
CA ALA A 97 -1.48 22.12 5.83
C ALA A 97 -0.86 21.65 7.17
N ALA A 98 -1.11 22.38 8.26
CA ALA A 98 -0.65 22.02 9.59
C ALA A 98 -1.25 20.68 10.08
N ASP A 99 -2.55 20.46 9.87
CA ASP A 99 -3.21 19.20 10.23
C ASP A 99 -2.74 18.03 9.37
N GLU A 100 -2.52 18.26 8.08
CA GLU A 100 -2.00 17.26 7.16
C GLU A 100 -0.57 16.84 7.54
N ILE A 101 0.30 17.81 7.87
CA ILE A 101 1.66 17.56 8.37
C ILE A 101 1.62 16.78 9.68
N ALA A 102 0.77 17.18 10.62
CA ALA A 102 0.66 16.53 11.93
C ALA A 102 0.22 15.05 11.84
N ARG A 103 -0.44 14.67 10.75
CA ARG A 103 -0.79 13.26 10.45
C ARG A 103 0.30 12.54 9.68
N LEU A 104 0.84 13.18 8.64
CA LEU A 104 1.71 12.54 7.66
C LEU A 104 3.15 12.36 8.18
N ALA A 105 3.74 13.39 8.79
CA ALA A 105 5.14 13.34 9.21
C ALA A 105 5.42 12.25 10.26
N PRO A 106 4.64 12.12 11.36
CA PRO A 106 4.88 11.07 12.35
C PRO A 106 4.73 9.65 11.78
N ALA A 107 3.83 9.47 10.82
CA ALA A 107 3.65 8.19 10.14
C ALA A 107 4.87 7.83 9.28
N ILE A 108 5.40 8.79 8.51
CA ILE A 108 6.63 8.59 7.73
C ILE A 108 7.79 8.23 8.66
N GLU A 109 8.01 8.99 9.73
CA GLU A 109 9.09 8.74 10.70
C GLU A 109 8.98 7.35 11.33
N ARG A 110 7.77 6.95 11.74
CA ARG A 110 7.50 5.61 12.29
C ARG A 110 7.85 4.53 11.26
N LEU A 111 7.38 4.67 10.02
CA LEU A 111 7.61 3.70 8.96
C LEU A 111 9.10 3.60 8.57
N ARG A 112 9.83 4.73 8.54
CA ARG A 112 11.28 4.73 8.31
C ARG A 112 12.04 3.93 9.36
N ARG A 113 11.59 3.97 10.61
CA ARG A 113 12.18 3.20 11.72
C ARG A 113 11.88 1.70 11.63
N VAL A 114 10.62 1.34 11.37
CA VAL A 114 10.16 -0.05 11.47
C VAL A 114 10.25 -0.85 10.16
N LEU A 115 10.32 -0.17 9.01
CA LEU A 115 10.43 -0.73 7.66
C LEU A 115 11.49 0.05 6.84
N PRO A 116 12.78 0.02 7.23
CA PRO A 116 13.83 0.86 6.64
C PRO A 116 14.09 0.60 5.14
N THR A 117 13.69 -0.58 4.64
CA THR A 117 13.84 -1.01 3.24
C THR A 117 12.63 -0.68 2.36
N LEU A 118 11.55 -0.12 2.91
CA LEU A 118 10.37 0.28 2.15
C LEU A 118 10.56 1.71 1.61
N ALA A 119 10.37 1.87 0.30
CA ALA A 119 10.31 3.19 -0.32
C ALA A 119 8.96 3.85 0.00
N LEU A 120 9.00 5.15 0.30
CA LEU A 120 7.85 5.92 0.78
C LEU A 120 7.60 7.10 -0.15
N SER A 121 6.36 7.24 -0.61
CA SER A 121 5.85 8.36 -1.41
C SER A 121 4.88 9.18 -0.56
N ALA A 122 4.88 10.50 -0.75
CA ALA A 122 3.95 11.42 -0.11
C ALA A 122 2.90 11.90 -1.13
N ASP A 123 1.65 11.47 -0.95
CA ASP A 123 0.47 11.91 -1.71
C ASP A 123 -0.07 13.20 -1.11
N THR A 124 0.31 14.34 -1.71
CA THR A 124 -0.16 15.65 -1.29
C THR A 124 -0.12 16.66 -2.42
N GLN A 125 -1.05 17.61 -2.38
CA GLN A 125 -1.14 18.74 -3.31
C GLN A 125 -0.54 20.02 -2.73
N LYS A 126 -0.15 20.03 -1.45
CA LYS A 126 0.29 21.23 -0.72
C LYS A 126 1.81 21.21 -0.58
N VAL A 127 2.47 22.29 -1.03
CA VAL A 127 3.93 22.35 -1.10
C VAL A 127 4.56 22.32 0.29
N GLU A 128 3.94 22.96 1.30
CA GLU A 128 4.48 22.93 2.66
C GLU A 128 4.39 21.51 3.27
N VAL A 129 3.33 20.77 2.95
CA VAL A 129 3.15 19.38 3.38
C VAL A 129 4.18 18.48 2.69
N ALA A 130 4.37 18.66 1.38
CA ALA A 130 5.39 17.91 0.62
C ALA A 130 6.80 18.14 1.19
N ALA A 131 7.15 19.39 1.51
CA ALA A 131 8.44 19.72 2.11
C ALA A 131 8.61 19.03 3.47
N ALA A 132 7.61 19.11 4.34
CA ALA A 132 7.63 18.46 5.65
C ALA A 132 7.68 16.92 5.54
N ALA A 133 6.99 16.32 4.57
CA ALA A 133 7.04 14.89 4.33
C ALA A 133 8.43 14.42 3.89
N LEU A 134 9.10 15.19 3.02
CA LEU A 134 10.50 14.92 2.64
C LEU A 134 11.46 15.09 3.83
N ASP A 135 11.23 16.09 4.69
CA ASP A 135 12.02 16.27 5.91
C ASP A 135 11.84 15.12 6.91
N ALA A 136 10.63 14.56 6.99
CA ALA A 136 10.30 13.37 7.79
C ALA A 136 10.88 12.06 7.20
N GLY A 137 11.29 12.07 5.93
CA GLY A 137 11.95 10.93 5.27
C GLY A 137 11.17 10.25 4.14
N ALA A 138 10.18 10.91 3.54
CA ALA A 138 9.63 10.47 2.26
C ALA A 138 10.71 10.55 1.17
N HIS A 139 10.60 9.66 0.17
CA HIS A 139 11.61 9.50 -0.88
C HIS A 139 11.13 9.97 -2.25
N MET A 140 9.82 10.19 -2.39
CA MET A 140 9.16 10.58 -3.63
C MET A 140 7.93 11.43 -3.30
N LEU A 141 7.56 12.32 -4.22
CA LEU A 141 6.32 13.10 -4.16
C LEU A 141 5.29 12.53 -5.13
N ASN A 142 4.00 12.64 -4.79
CA ASN A 142 2.89 12.30 -5.66
C ASN A 142 1.85 13.44 -5.66
N ASP A 143 1.82 14.21 -6.76
CA ASP A 143 0.96 15.39 -6.91
C ASP A 143 -0.23 15.10 -7.83
N ILE A 144 -1.41 15.00 -7.22
CA ILE A 144 -2.68 14.77 -7.90
C ILE A 144 -3.19 15.99 -8.71
N TRP A 145 -2.50 17.12 -8.68
CA TRP A 145 -2.90 18.35 -9.38
C TRP A 145 -1.79 18.89 -10.28
N GLY A 146 -0.84 18.09 -10.74
CA GLY A 146 0.33 18.64 -11.43
C GLY A 146 0.08 19.19 -12.85
N THR A 147 -1.15 19.18 -13.38
CA THR A 147 -1.56 19.99 -14.55
C THR A 147 -2.03 21.41 -14.18
N ARG A 148 -2.11 21.76 -12.89
CA ARG A 148 -2.50 23.10 -12.44
C ARG A 148 -1.48 24.16 -12.87
N VAL A 149 -1.93 25.40 -12.86
CA VAL A 149 -1.05 26.56 -12.98
C VAL A 149 -0.17 26.65 -11.73
N GLY A 150 1.14 26.80 -11.92
CA GLY A 150 2.13 26.81 -10.85
C GLY A 150 3.14 25.69 -11.00
N ASP A 151 4.38 25.96 -10.62
CA ASP A 151 5.52 25.05 -10.72
C ASP A 151 6.13 24.73 -9.35
N GLU A 152 5.51 25.16 -8.25
CA GLU A 152 6.08 25.12 -6.90
C GLU A 152 6.41 23.68 -6.46
N MET A 153 5.54 22.71 -6.79
CA MET A 153 5.79 21.30 -6.47
C MET A 153 6.94 20.71 -7.30
N LEU A 154 7.01 21.06 -8.59
CA LEU A 154 8.11 20.64 -9.47
C LEU A 154 9.43 21.27 -9.04
N GLN A 155 9.41 22.56 -8.65
CA GLN A 155 10.56 23.28 -8.10
C GLN A 155 11.05 22.61 -6.81
N LEU A 156 10.15 22.24 -5.90
CA LEU A 156 10.51 21.51 -4.68
C LEU A 156 11.17 20.16 -5.02
N ALA A 157 10.58 19.37 -5.93
CA ALA A 157 11.15 18.09 -6.37
C ALA A 157 12.55 18.26 -6.96
N ALA A 158 12.73 19.25 -7.84
CA ALA A 158 14.03 19.57 -8.46
C ALA A 158 15.07 20.01 -7.42
N GLN A 159 14.70 20.89 -6.48
CA GLN A 159 15.57 21.38 -5.41
C GLN A 159 16.00 20.26 -4.46
N ARG A 160 15.10 19.31 -4.18
CA ARG A 160 15.35 18.18 -3.28
C ARG A 160 15.97 16.97 -3.99
N GLY A 161 16.03 16.98 -5.32
CA GLY A 161 16.56 15.90 -6.15
C GLY A 161 15.78 14.59 -6.04
N VAL A 162 14.48 14.67 -5.71
CA VAL A 162 13.61 13.51 -5.49
C VAL A 162 12.67 13.29 -6.68
N PRO A 163 12.32 12.03 -6.99
CA PRO A 163 11.29 11.75 -7.98
C PRO A 163 9.93 12.34 -7.61
N ILE A 164 9.14 12.65 -8.62
CA ILE A 164 7.79 13.18 -8.49
C ILE A 164 6.85 12.55 -9.50
N VAL A 165 5.72 12.06 -9.02
CA VAL A 165 4.56 11.71 -9.85
C VAL A 165 3.72 12.96 -10.07
N VAL A 166 3.41 13.23 -11.34
CA VAL A 166 2.51 14.31 -11.76
C VAL A 166 1.30 13.72 -12.44
N MET A 167 0.15 13.89 -11.82
CA MET A 167 -1.13 13.39 -12.33
C MET A 167 -1.87 14.42 -13.18
N HIS A 168 -2.42 13.96 -14.30
CA HIS A 168 -3.41 14.72 -15.05
C HIS A 168 -4.71 14.87 -14.26
N ASN A 169 -5.09 16.11 -13.95
CA ASN A 169 -6.36 16.39 -13.28
C ASN A 169 -7.02 17.66 -13.82
N ARG A 170 -8.35 17.74 -13.71
CA ARG A 170 -9.15 18.91 -14.09
C ARG A 170 -10.20 19.14 -13.01
N ARG A 171 -10.53 20.41 -12.75
CA ARG A 171 -11.58 20.78 -11.78
C ARG A 171 -12.96 20.33 -12.23
N GLU A 172 -13.19 20.38 -13.54
CA GLU A 172 -14.46 20.02 -14.15
C GLU A 172 -14.25 18.93 -15.19
N VAL A 173 -15.26 18.08 -15.33
CA VAL A 173 -15.30 17.06 -16.37
C VAL A 173 -15.64 17.76 -17.69
N ALA A 174 -14.78 17.63 -18.69
CA ALA A 174 -15.04 18.20 -20.02
C ALA A 174 -16.34 17.66 -20.62
N THR A 175 -17.14 18.56 -21.21
CA THR A 175 -18.44 18.24 -21.85
C THR A 175 -18.53 18.86 -23.25
N GLY A 176 -19.50 18.42 -24.07
CA GLY A 176 -19.71 18.99 -25.41
C GLY A 176 -18.49 18.86 -26.33
N ALA A 177 -18.03 19.99 -26.89
CA ALA A 177 -16.89 20.02 -27.81
C ALA A 177 -15.56 19.63 -27.14
N GLU A 178 -15.33 20.03 -25.89
CA GLU A 178 -14.12 19.64 -25.13
C GLU A 178 -14.08 18.13 -24.89
N ALA A 179 -15.24 17.50 -24.67
CA ALA A 179 -15.31 16.04 -24.56
C ALA A 179 -14.95 15.32 -25.87
N ALA A 180 -15.20 15.94 -27.03
CA ALA A 180 -14.85 15.38 -28.33
C ALA A 180 -13.34 15.45 -28.60
N ASN A 181 -12.67 16.51 -28.13
CA ASN A 181 -11.24 16.74 -28.34
C ASN A 181 -10.35 16.25 -27.19
N PHE A 182 -10.94 15.61 -26.17
CA PHE A 182 -10.24 15.18 -24.95
C PHE A 182 -8.92 14.43 -25.20
N THR A 183 -8.82 13.62 -26.25
CA THR A 183 -7.60 12.87 -26.57
C THR A 183 -6.42 13.79 -26.88
N GLU A 184 -6.64 14.81 -27.72
CA GLU A 184 -5.60 15.75 -28.15
C GLU A 184 -5.22 16.66 -26.98
N GLU A 185 -6.21 17.24 -26.30
CA GLU A 185 -5.98 18.12 -25.14
C GLU A 185 -5.23 17.39 -24.00
N PHE A 186 -5.59 16.14 -23.71
CA PHE A 186 -4.92 15.33 -22.69
C PHE A 186 -3.42 15.17 -23.00
N LEU A 187 -3.07 14.87 -24.26
CA LEU A 187 -1.67 14.69 -24.65
C LEU A 187 -0.91 16.01 -24.66
N GLU A 188 -1.55 17.10 -25.08
CA GLU A 188 -0.98 18.45 -25.01
C GLU A 188 -0.69 18.87 -23.56
N GLU A 189 -1.64 18.66 -22.65
CA GLU A 189 -1.48 18.97 -21.22
C GLU A 189 -0.33 18.16 -20.59
N MET A 190 -0.24 16.87 -20.89
CA MET A 190 0.85 16.02 -20.36
C MET A 190 2.21 16.32 -21.01
N SER A 191 2.22 16.67 -22.29
CA SER A 191 3.43 17.16 -22.95
C SER A 191 3.92 18.48 -22.34
N ALA A 192 2.99 19.37 -21.98
CA ALA A 192 3.31 20.62 -21.30
C ALA A 192 3.89 20.37 -19.91
N VAL A 193 3.35 19.42 -19.13
CA VAL A 193 3.94 18.99 -17.85
C VAL A 193 5.39 18.53 -18.05
N ALA A 194 5.63 17.63 -19.01
CA ALA A 194 6.96 17.13 -19.33
C ALA A 194 7.93 18.27 -19.71
N ALA A 195 7.46 19.25 -20.48
CA ALA A 195 8.24 20.43 -20.84
C ALA A 195 8.59 21.31 -19.63
N ARG A 196 7.64 21.53 -18.70
CA ARG A 196 7.89 22.30 -17.46
C ARG A 196 8.92 21.62 -16.57
N GLY A 197 8.78 20.31 -16.34
CA GLY A 197 9.77 19.54 -15.56
C GLY A 197 11.18 19.63 -16.15
N ARG A 198 11.32 19.51 -17.48
CA ARG A 198 12.62 19.71 -18.18
C ARG A 198 13.16 21.12 -18.01
N ALA A 199 12.32 22.15 -18.12
CA ALA A 199 12.73 23.54 -17.95
C ALA A 199 13.25 23.83 -16.54
N LEU A 200 12.75 23.11 -15.53
CA LEU A 200 13.18 23.17 -14.14
C LEU A 200 14.38 22.26 -13.83
N GLY A 201 14.87 21.51 -14.83
CA GLY A 201 16.03 20.62 -14.67
C GLY A 201 15.73 19.28 -14.02
N ILE A 202 14.46 18.86 -13.94
CA ILE A 202 14.11 17.51 -13.45
C ILE A 202 14.53 16.49 -14.52
N PRO A 203 15.39 15.50 -14.17
CA PRO A 203 15.75 14.42 -15.08
C PRO A 203 14.51 13.64 -15.54
N PRO A 204 14.47 13.14 -16.79
CA PRO A 204 13.30 12.44 -17.31
C PRO A 204 12.89 11.23 -16.47
N GLU A 205 13.86 10.53 -15.87
CA GLU A 205 13.67 9.38 -14.98
C GLU A 205 13.14 9.73 -13.58
N GLN A 206 13.10 11.02 -13.22
CA GLN A 206 12.56 11.51 -11.96
C GLN A 206 11.17 12.14 -12.10
N LEU A 207 10.73 12.48 -13.32
CA LEU A 207 9.37 12.95 -13.59
C LEU A 207 8.51 11.78 -14.08
N ILE A 208 7.56 11.35 -13.26
CA ILE A 208 6.67 10.22 -13.55
C ILE A 208 5.30 10.78 -13.92
N LEU A 209 4.72 10.33 -15.03
CA LEU A 209 3.43 10.81 -15.52
C LEU A 209 2.30 9.88 -15.10
N ASP A 210 1.19 10.42 -14.60
CA ASP A 210 -0.03 9.66 -14.29
C ASP A 210 -1.22 10.19 -15.11
N PRO A 211 -1.96 9.35 -15.87
CA PRO A 211 -3.13 9.77 -16.63
C PRO A 211 -4.32 10.26 -15.77
N GLY A 212 -4.27 10.07 -14.46
CA GLY A 212 -5.29 10.48 -13.49
C GLY A 212 -6.64 9.82 -13.72
N PHE A 213 -6.67 8.49 -13.83
CA PHE A 213 -7.91 7.76 -14.01
C PHE A 213 -8.88 8.00 -12.83
N GLY A 214 -10.07 8.47 -13.15
CA GLY A 214 -11.12 8.81 -12.18
C GLY A 214 -11.03 10.22 -11.59
N PHE A 215 -10.13 11.07 -12.11
CA PHE A 215 -9.96 12.47 -11.66
C PHE A 215 -10.19 13.45 -12.80
N GLY A 216 -11.11 14.40 -12.62
CA GLY A 216 -11.46 15.41 -13.63
C GLY A 216 -12.02 14.84 -14.93
N LYS A 217 -12.52 13.60 -14.92
CA LYS A 217 -12.86 12.82 -16.11
C LYS A 217 -14.16 12.05 -15.93
N GLY A 218 -14.99 12.06 -16.98
CA GLY A 218 -16.16 11.20 -17.10
C GLY A 218 -15.77 9.75 -17.43
N PRO A 219 -16.70 8.78 -17.32
CA PRO A 219 -16.40 7.37 -17.55
C PRO A 219 -15.80 7.06 -18.94
N ALA A 220 -16.31 7.70 -20.01
CA ALA A 220 -15.76 7.51 -21.35
C ALA A 220 -14.32 8.04 -21.48
N GLN A 221 -14.04 9.21 -20.89
CA GLN A 221 -12.70 9.82 -20.87
C GLN A 221 -11.71 8.97 -20.07
N ASN A 222 -12.14 8.39 -18.95
CA ASN A 222 -11.33 7.43 -18.20
C ASN A 222 -10.94 6.21 -19.04
N LEU A 223 -11.84 5.69 -19.89
CA LEU A 223 -11.49 4.60 -20.80
C LEU A 223 -10.57 5.06 -21.94
N VAL A 224 -10.67 6.32 -22.37
CA VAL A 224 -9.73 6.92 -23.34
C VAL A 224 -8.33 6.97 -22.74
N THR A 225 -8.15 7.39 -21.49
CA THR A 225 -6.80 7.45 -20.90
C THR A 225 -6.11 6.09 -20.81
N LEU A 226 -6.87 5.00 -20.59
CA LEU A 226 -6.32 3.64 -20.67
C LEU A 226 -5.81 3.29 -22.08
N ARG A 227 -6.46 3.81 -23.14
CA ARG A 227 -6.02 3.62 -24.53
C ARG A 227 -4.78 4.46 -24.86
N LEU A 228 -4.56 5.55 -24.13
CA LEU A 228 -3.46 6.50 -24.36
C LEU A 228 -2.21 6.20 -23.52
N LEU A 229 -2.16 5.13 -22.74
CA LEU A 229 -0.99 4.79 -21.92
C LEU A 229 0.30 4.67 -22.74
N GLY A 230 0.22 4.06 -23.93
CA GLY A 230 1.36 4.01 -24.85
C GLY A 230 1.81 5.42 -25.26
N ALA A 231 0.87 6.28 -25.69
CA ALA A 231 1.16 7.65 -26.07
C ALA A 231 1.71 8.51 -24.91
N LEU A 232 1.31 8.23 -23.67
CA LEU A 232 1.82 8.92 -22.49
C LEU A 232 3.28 8.53 -22.20
N ARG A 233 3.59 7.23 -22.27
CA ARG A 233 4.97 6.72 -22.14
C ARG A 233 5.88 7.26 -23.25
N ASP A 234 5.33 7.43 -24.44
CA ASP A 234 6.00 7.97 -25.61
C ASP A 234 6.49 9.42 -25.44
N LEU A 235 6.07 10.11 -24.36
CA LEU A 235 6.64 11.39 -23.94
C LEU A 235 8.04 11.28 -23.30
N GLY A 236 8.58 10.06 -23.12
CA GLY A 236 9.95 9.82 -22.64
C GLY A 236 10.09 9.82 -21.12
N HIS A 237 9.01 9.53 -20.41
CA HIS A 237 8.94 9.54 -18.95
C HIS A 237 8.35 8.22 -18.43
N PRO A 238 8.73 7.76 -17.22
CA PRO A 238 8.05 6.65 -16.58
C PRO A 238 6.57 6.97 -16.36
N VAL A 239 5.74 5.93 -16.37
CA VAL A 239 4.29 6.09 -16.19
C VAL A 239 3.80 5.36 -14.95
N LEU A 240 2.96 6.04 -14.16
CA LEU A 240 2.19 5.45 -13.08
C LEU A 240 0.72 5.30 -13.49
N LEU A 241 0.07 4.21 -13.10
CA LEU A 241 -1.37 3.99 -13.32
C LEU A 241 -2.10 3.70 -12.00
N GLY A 242 -2.99 4.61 -11.59
CA GLY A 242 -3.86 4.45 -10.42
C GLY A 242 -5.35 4.25 -10.75
N THR A 243 -5.78 3.02 -11.00
CA THR A 243 -7.19 2.67 -11.33
C THR A 243 -7.96 2.02 -10.18
N SER A 244 -7.27 1.68 -9.09
CA SER A 244 -7.78 0.82 -8.02
C SER A 244 -9.09 1.31 -7.40
N ARG A 245 -10.10 0.42 -7.42
CA ARG A 245 -11.45 0.60 -6.85
C ARG A 245 -12.24 1.81 -7.40
N LYS A 246 -11.81 2.44 -8.50
CA LYS A 246 -12.43 3.65 -9.07
C LYS A 246 -13.85 3.38 -9.61
N SER A 247 -14.71 4.39 -9.51
CA SER A 247 -16.14 4.30 -9.85
C SER A 247 -16.43 3.90 -11.30
N THR A 248 -15.59 4.33 -12.25
CA THR A 248 -15.72 3.94 -13.66
C THR A 248 -15.63 2.43 -13.84
N LEU A 249 -14.81 1.73 -13.05
CA LEU A 249 -14.72 0.27 -13.11
C LEU A 249 -16.02 -0.39 -12.67
N GLY A 250 -16.63 0.11 -11.60
CA GLY A 250 -17.95 -0.34 -11.15
C GLY A 250 -19.03 -0.18 -12.23
N ARG A 251 -18.97 0.90 -13.01
CA ARG A 251 -19.89 1.11 -14.15
C ARG A 251 -19.63 0.16 -15.33
N VAL A 252 -18.38 -0.30 -15.51
CA VAL A 252 -18.04 -1.23 -16.60
C VAL A 252 -18.48 -2.66 -16.27
N ILE A 253 -18.42 -3.06 -15.00
CA ILE A 253 -18.72 -4.44 -14.56
C ILE A 253 -20.07 -4.58 -13.86
N ASP A 254 -20.87 -3.51 -13.80
CA ASP A 254 -22.11 -3.42 -13.01
C ASP A 254 -21.92 -3.82 -11.52
N GLY A 255 -20.79 -3.42 -10.92
CA GLY A 255 -20.34 -3.87 -9.60
C GLY A 255 -20.23 -2.78 -8.53
N ALA A 256 -20.47 -3.18 -7.27
CA ALA A 256 -20.30 -2.33 -6.09
C ALA A 256 -18.80 -2.07 -5.82
N PRO A 257 -18.43 -1.11 -4.94
CA PRO A 257 -17.03 -0.86 -4.60
C PRO A 257 -16.23 -2.10 -4.18
N THR A 258 -16.85 -3.03 -3.45
CA THR A 258 -16.27 -4.31 -3.00
C THR A 258 -15.97 -5.28 -4.15
N ASP A 259 -16.66 -5.15 -5.28
CA ASP A 259 -16.56 -6.09 -6.40
C ASP A 259 -15.50 -5.67 -7.44
N ARG A 260 -14.77 -4.57 -7.18
CA ARG A 260 -13.87 -3.94 -8.17
C ARG A 260 -12.46 -4.52 -8.18
N LEU A 261 -12.15 -5.52 -7.38
CA LEU A 261 -10.83 -6.15 -7.36
C LEU A 261 -10.47 -6.72 -8.73
N ALA A 262 -11.32 -7.58 -9.30
CA ALA A 262 -11.06 -8.19 -10.61
C ALA A 262 -10.94 -7.15 -11.73
N ALA A 263 -11.75 -6.09 -11.69
CA ALA A 263 -11.64 -4.99 -12.65
C ALA A 263 -10.36 -4.17 -12.48
N THR A 264 -9.91 -3.97 -11.24
CA THR A 264 -8.62 -3.33 -10.94
C THR A 264 -7.48 -4.15 -11.51
N VAL A 265 -7.47 -5.47 -11.23
CA VAL A 265 -6.48 -6.42 -11.77
C VAL A 265 -6.45 -6.38 -13.30
N ALA A 266 -7.62 -6.33 -13.96
CA ALA A 266 -7.70 -6.21 -15.41
C ALA A 266 -7.03 -4.93 -15.94
N THR A 267 -7.25 -3.80 -15.26
CA THR A 267 -6.59 -2.53 -15.66
C THR A 267 -5.10 -2.49 -15.36
N SER A 268 -4.63 -3.12 -14.27
CA SER A 268 -3.21 -3.24 -13.97
C SER A 268 -2.49 -4.11 -15.00
N ALA A 269 -3.10 -5.24 -15.40
CA ALA A 269 -2.60 -6.08 -16.47
C ALA A 269 -2.56 -5.34 -17.82
N LEU A 270 -3.60 -4.55 -18.14
CA LEU A 270 -3.62 -3.69 -19.32
C LEU A 270 -2.50 -2.64 -19.27
N GLY A 271 -2.28 -2.01 -18.11
CA GLY A 271 -1.20 -1.06 -17.90
C GLY A 271 0.19 -1.69 -18.11
N ALA A 272 0.44 -2.85 -17.50
CA ALA A 272 1.69 -3.59 -17.67
C ALA A 272 1.94 -3.94 -19.13
N LEU A 273 0.90 -4.39 -19.86
CA LEU A 273 0.95 -4.67 -21.29
C LEU A 273 1.25 -3.41 -22.12
N ALA A 274 0.71 -2.26 -21.73
CA ALA A 274 0.97 -0.97 -22.37
C ALA A 274 2.34 -0.38 -22.00
N GLY A 275 3.13 -1.02 -21.14
CA GLY A 275 4.45 -0.56 -20.74
C GLY A 275 4.46 0.43 -19.57
N VAL A 276 3.40 0.48 -18.75
CA VAL A 276 3.38 1.26 -17.49
C VAL A 276 4.45 0.76 -16.53
N ASP A 277 5.08 1.66 -15.79
CA ASP A 277 6.17 1.33 -14.87
C ASP A 277 5.71 1.12 -13.43
N ILE A 278 4.66 1.81 -12.99
CA ILE A 278 4.12 1.69 -11.62
C ILE A 278 2.61 1.47 -11.67
N VAL A 279 2.10 0.51 -10.92
CA VAL A 279 0.66 0.39 -10.63
C VAL A 279 0.39 0.80 -9.18
N ARG A 280 -0.58 1.70 -8.97
CA ARG A 280 -0.97 2.18 -7.63
C ARG A 280 -2.25 1.52 -7.17
N VAL A 281 -2.16 0.66 -6.15
CA VAL A 281 -3.22 -0.31 -5.79
C VAL A 281 -3.44 -0.43 -4.28
N HIS A 282 -4.67 -0.78 -3.88
CA HIS A 282 -4.98 -1.16 -2.49
C HIS A 282 -4.69 -2.65 -2.27
N ASP A 283 -5.12 -3.48 -3.22
CA ASP A 283 -5.01 -4.94 -3.18
C ASP A 283 -3.73 -5.39 -3.90
N VAL A 284 -2.61 -5.35 -3.16
CA VAL A 284 -1.26 -5.52 -3.72
C VAL A 284 -1.07 -6.90 -4.34
N GLN A 285 -1.43 -7.96 -3.62
CA GLN A 285 -1.10 -9.34 -4.00
C GLN A 285 -1.65 -9.71 -5.39
N GLU A 286 -2.93 -9.46 -5.63
CA GLU A 286 -3.60 -9.83 -6.89
C GLU A 286 -3.09 -9.04 -8.07
N ASN A 287 -2.83 -7.75 -7.87
CA ASN A 287 -2.31 -6.87 -8.92
C ASN A 287 -0.86 -7.22 -9.25
N ARG A 288 -0.03 -7.44 -8.23
CA ARG A 288 1.33 -7.91 -8.39
C ARG A 288 1.41 -9.20 -9.18
N ASP A 289 0.55 -10.17 -8.87
CA ASP A 289 0.54 -11.44 -9.58
C ASP A 289 0.16 -11.26 -11.06
N ALA A 290 -0.82 -10.42 -11.36
CA ALA A 290 -1.19 -10.12 -12.73
C ALA A 290 -0.09 -9.39 -13.50
N VAL A 291 0.50 -8.32 -12.95
CA VAL A 291 1.55 -7.57 -13.66
C VAL A 291 2.82 -8.40 -13.83
N ARG A 292 3.18 -9.24 -12.84
CA ARG A 292 4.34 -10.14 -12.94
C ARG A 292 4.20 -11.17 -14.05
N VAL A 293 3.01 -11.69 -14.29
CA VAL A 293 2.77 -12.61 -15.43
C VAL A 293 3.00 -11.88 -16.76
N ILE A 294 2.53 -10.64 -16.87
CA ILE A 294 2.73 -9.84 -18.08
C ILE A 294 4.21 -9.46 -18.27
N ASP A 295 4.89 -9.00 -17.22
CA ASP A 295 6.31 -8.66 -17.25
C ASP A 295 7.18 -9.88 -17.60
N ALA A 296 6.88 -11.04 -17.01
CA ALA A 296 7.52 -12.31 -17.34
C ALA A 296 7.40 -12.65 -18.83
N ALA A 297 6.24 -12.41 -19.43
CA ALA A 297 5.99 -12.71 -20.84
C ALA A 297 6.64 -11.69 -21.79
N LEU A 298 6.75 -10.42 -21.38
CA LEU A 298 7.05 -9.31 -22.29
C LEU A 298 8.36 -8.57 -22.03
N ARG A 299 8.82 -8.50 -20.77
CA ARG A 299 9.97 -7.69 -20.33
C ARG A 299 11.15 -8.52 -19.85
N ALA A 300 10.96 -9.81 -19.60
CA ALA A 300 12.04 -10.72 -19.25
C ALA A 300 13.10 -10.80 -20.36
N VAL A 301 14.38 -10.79 -19.97
CA VAL A 301 15.54 -10.88 -20.86
C VAL A 301 16.33 -12.14 -20.51
N GLY A 302 16.61 -12.98 -21.50
CA GLY A 302 17.32 -14.25 -21.34
C GLY A 302 16.45 -15.47 -21.61
N ASP A 303 17.08 -16.64 -21.70
CA ASP A 303 16.42 -17.94 -21.91
C ASP A 303 16.22 -18.72 -20.60
N ASP A 304 16.74 -18.21 -19.47
CA ASP A 304 16.50 -18.82 -18.16
C ASP A 304 15.14 -18.35 -17.60
N PRO A 305 14.14 -19.25 -17.50
CA PRO A 305 12.86 -18.90 -16.93
C PRO A 305 12.98 -18.46 -15.46
N ASP A 306 13.96 -18.96 -14.69
CA ASP A 306 14.09 -18.61 -13.27
C ASP A 306 14.57 -17.14 -13.08
N ASP A 307 15.35 -16.60 -14.03
CA ASP A 307 15.74 -15.18 -14.06
C ASP A 307 14.58 -14.26 -14.45
N ALA A 308 13.64 -14.79 -15.24
CA ALA A 308 12.49 -14.08 -15.80
C ALA A 308 11.26 -14.08 -14.87
N ILE A 309 10.93 -15.25 -14.31
CA ILE A 309 9.65 -15.51 -13.62
C ILE A 309 9.85 -15.93 -12.16
N GLY A 310 11.12 -16.02 -11.73
CA GLY A 310 11.52 -16.49 -10.42
C GLY A 310 11.55 -18.03 -10.34
N PRO A 311 12.14 -18.58 -9.27
CA PRO A 311 12.31 -20.02 -9.11
C PRO A 311 10.96 -20.76 -9.06
N ASN A 312 10.89 -21.90 -9.75
CA ASN A 312 9.69 -22.74 -9.82
C ASN A 312 9.17 -23.14 -8.41
N PRO A 313 7.96 -22.68 -8.00
CA PRO A 313 7.40 -22.97 -6.68
C PRO A 313 6.90 -24.42 -6.52
N ASN A 314 6.82 -25.20 -7.60
CA ASN A 314 6.47 -26.62 -7.56
C ASN A 314 7.70 -27.54 -7.39
N ARG A 315 8.89 -26.97 -7.16
CA ARG A 315 10.03 -27.75 -6.63
C ARG A 315 9.74 -28.12 -5.17
N ALA A 316 10.09 -29.35 -4.79
CA ALA A 316 9.69 -29.98 -3.53
C ALA A 316 10.18 -29.27 -2.25
N ASP A 317 11.03 -28.24 -2.37
CA ASP A 317 11.67 -27.49 -1.29
C ASP A 317 10.95 -26.18 -0.91
N ARG A 318 9.83 -25.81 -1.58
CA ARG A 318 9.10 -24.57 -1.24
C ARG A 318 7.59 -24.79 -1.15
N ALA A 319 7.00 -24.37 -0.03
CA ALA A 319 5.55 -24.33 0.10
C ALA A 319 4.96 -23.28 -0.87
N PRO A 320 3.82 -23.57 -1.52
CA PRO A 320 3.13 -22.59 -2.37
C PRO A 320 2.76 -21.33 -1.57
N ARG A 321 2.61 -20.19 -2.27
CA ARG A 321 2.23 -18.94 -1.61
C ARG A 321 0.88 -19.12 -0.91
N PRO A 322 0.76 -18.71 0.36
CA PRO A 322 -0.55 -18.67 1.01
C PRO A 322 -1.46 -17.72 0.21
N ARG A 323 -2.68 -18.16 -0.13
CA ARG A 323 -3.72 -17.28 -0.68
C ARG A 323 -3.95 -16.11 0.29
N GLN A 324 -4.36 -14.94 -0.19
CA GLN A 324 -4.88 -13.86 0.66
C GLN A 324 -5.92 -14.47 1.61
N ARG A 325 -5.73 -14.28 2.93
CA ARG A 325 -6.45 -15.01 3.98
C ARG A 325 -7.44 -14.07 4.65
N ASP A 326 -8.66 -14.55 4.92
CA ASP A 326 -9.58 -13.81 5.77
C ASP A 326 -8.95 -13.69 7.17
N ARG A 327 -9.17 -12.58 7.88
CA ARG A 327 -8.53 -12.34 9.18
C ARG A 327 -9.55 -11.98 10.25
N ILE A 328 -9.45 -12.66 11.40
CA ILE A 328 -10.04 -12.20 12.67
C ILE A 328 -8.95 -11.48 13.44
N SER A 329 -9.28 -10.32 14.01
CA SER A 329 -8.32 -9.46 14.67
C SER A 329 -8.91 -8.89 15.96
N VAL A 330 -8.25 -9.16 17.08
CA VAL A 330 -8.53 -8.58 18.40
C VAL A 330 -7.32 -7.72 18.76
N ARG A 331 -7.49 -6.41 18.88
CA ARG A 331 -6.37 -5.45 19.02
C ARG A 331 -6.49 -4.57 20.24
N ASN A 332 -5.34 -4.09 20.68
CA ASN A 332 -5.12 -3.12 21.73
C ASN A 332 -5.78 -3.52 23.06
N VAL A 333 -5.79 -4.83 23.35
CA VAL A 333 -6.39 -5.31 24.57
C VAL A 333 -5.46 -4.96 25.73
N ARG A 334 -5.92 -4.03 26.56
CA ARG A 334 -5.15 -3.57 27.72
C ARG A 334 -5.38 -4.47 28.93
N PHE A 335 -4.27 -4.81 29.59
CA PHE A 335 -4.26 -5.48 30.88
C PHE A 335 -3.24 -4.83 31.80
N ASP A 336 -3.50 -4.80 33.11
CA ASP A 336 -2.47 -4.43 34.08
C ASP A 336 -1.94 -5.71 34.74
N ALA A 337 -0.63 -5.95 34.67
CA ALA A 337 0.00 -7.15 35.20
C ALA A 337 1.40 -6.86 35.75
N ALA A 338 1.88 -7.71 36.67
CA ALA A 338 3.20 -7.58 37.30
C ALA A 338 4.18 -8.59 36.67
N HIS A 339 4.69 -8.21 35.50
CA HIS A 339 5.64 -9.00 34.71
C HIS A 339 6.88 -8.18 34.39
N GLY A 340 8.04 -8.83 34.43
CA GLY A 340 9.34 -8.19 34.24
C GLY A 340 10.42 -8.79 35.12
N VAL A 341 11.66 -8.55 34.71
CA VAL A 341 12.87 -9.08 35.35
C VAL A 341 13.13 -8.38 36.69
N TYR A 342 12.78 -7.11 36.82
CA TYR A 342 13.14 -6.31 37.99
C TYR A 342 12.10 -6.44 39.12
N PRO A 343 12.53 -6.46 40.40
CA PRO A 343 11.63 -6.63 41.55
C PRO A 343 10.47 -5.62 41.61
N GLU A 344 10.67 -4.42 41.07
CA GLU A 344 9.62 -3.40 40.99
C GLU A 344 8.52 -3.76 39.98
N GLU A 345 8.90 -4.34 38.83
CA GLU A 345 7.99 -4.82 37.80
C GLU A 345 7.20 -6.06 38.26
N GLN A 346 7.76 -6.79 39.23
CA GLN A 346 7.16 -7.98 39.84
C GLN A 346 6.12 -7.65 40.93
N GLN A 347 6.17 -6.43 41.49
CA GLN A 347 5.31 -6.03 42.60
C GLN A 347 4.22 -5.04 42.18
N LYS A 348 4.51 -4.14 41.25
CA LYS A 348 3.56 -3.13 40.78
C LYS A 348 2.98 -3.56 39.42
N PRO A 349 1.66 -3.76 39.33
CA PRO A 349 1.00 -3.94 38.05
C PRO A 349 1.26 -2.74 37.15
N GLN A 350 1.57 -3.03 35.90
CA GLN A 350 1.80 -2.04 34.85
C GLN A 350 1.03 -2.45 33.60
N PRO A 351 0.67 -1.50 32.72
CA PRO A 351 -0.08 -1.81 31.53
C PRO A 351 0.71 -2.66 30.54
N PHE A 352 0.01 -3.61 29.93
CA PHE A 352 0.40 -4.38 28.76
C PHE A 352 -0.71 -4.28 27.73
N PHE A 353 -0.35 -4.29 26.46
CA PHE A 353 -1.28 -4.32 25.34
C PHE A 353 -1.05 -5.56 24.50
N VAL A 354 -2.12 -6.29 24.20
CA VAL A 354 -2.05 -7.51 23.40
C VAL A 354 -2.89 -7.38 22.15
N ASP A 355 -2.32 -7.80 21.04
CA ASP A 355 -3.02 -8.02 19.77
C ASP A 355 -2.99 -9.52 19.45
N VAL A 356 -4.12 -10.10 19.07
CA VAL A 356 -4.26 -11.47 18.57
C VAL A 356 -4.93 -11.42 17.21
N GLU A 357 -4.22 -11.86 16.19
CA GLU A 357 -4.72 -11.94 14.82
C GLU A 357 -4.69 -13.39 14.34
N VAL A 358 -5.75 -13.82 13.67
CA VAL A 358 -5.90 -15.17 13.15
C VAL A 358 -6.27 -15.09 11.68
N ASP A 359 -5.35 -15.52 10.83
CA ASP A 359 -5.63 -15.75 9.41
C ASP A 359 -6.35 -17.09 9.28
N ALA A 360 -7.50 -17.10 8.61
CA ALA A 360 -8.36 -18.26 8.45
C ALA A 360 -9.21 -18.18 7.17
N GLU A 361 -9.92 -19.25 6.83
CA GLU A 361 -11.01 -19.21 5.84
C GLU A 361 -12.34 -18.90 6.56
N LEU A 362 -12.88 -17.68 6.38
CA LEU A 362 -14.09 -17.21 7.06
C LEU A 362 -15.32 -17.15 6.15
N ALA A 363 -15.15 -17.31 4.84
CA ALA A 363 -16.27 -17.34 3.88
C ALA A 363 -17.42 -18.31 4.28
N PRO A 364 -17.18 -19.52 4.82
CA PRO A 364 -18.26 -20.39 5.30
C PRO A 364 -19.06 -19.77 6.46
N ALA A 365 -18.36 -19.21 7.46
CA ALA A 365 -18.99 -18.53 8.59
C ALA A 365 -19.79 -17.31 8.14
N GLY A 366 -19.23 -16.47 7.26
CA GLY A 366 -19.88 -15.25 6.77
C GLY A 366 -21.10 -15.50 5.90
N ARG A 367 -21.10 -16.54 5.06
CA ARG A 367 -22.26 -16.90 4.23
C ARG A 367 -23.36 -17.58 5.04
N GLY A 368 -22.97 -18.37 6.03
CA GLY A 368 -23.89 -19.17 6.84
C GLY A 368 -24.36 -18.48 8.12
N ASP A 369 -23.81 -17.31 8.46
CA ASP A 369 -23.97 -16.65 9.76
C ASP A 369 -23.79 -17.63 10.94
N ALA A 370 -22.69 -18.38 10.91
CA ALA A 370 -22.47 -19.53 11.79
C ALA A 370 -21.13 -19.42 12.54
N LEU A 371 -21.20 -19.06 13.84
CA LEU A 371 -20.03 -18.97 14.72
C LEU A 371 -19.22 -20.28 14.78
N ALA A 372 -19.90 -21.43 14.71
CA ALA A 372 -19.26 -22.75 14.73
C ALA A 372 -18.30 -22.99 13.55
N ALA A 373 -18.45 -22.25 12.44
CA ALA A 373 -17.54 -22.30 11.29
C ALA A 373 -16.48 -21.19 11.32
N SER A 374 -16.39 -20.43 12.42
CA SER A 374 -15.47 -19.32 12.64
C SER A 374 -14.52 -19.61 13.80
N VAL A 375 -13.63 -18.66 14.09
CA VAL A 375 -12.86 -18.62 15.33
C VAL A 375 -13.58 -17.71 16.31
N ASP A 376 -13.85 -18.20 17.52
CA ASP A 376 -14.47 -17.38 18.57
C ASP A 376 -13.44 -16.42 19.17
N TYR A 377 -13.51 -15.15 18.77
CA TYR A 377 -12.62 -14.11 19.29
C TYR A 377 -12.84 -13.81 20.77
N SER A 378 -14.00 -14.18 21.35
CA SER A 378 -14.26 -14.04 22.79
C SER A 378 -13.41 -15.04 23.57
N GLU A 379 -13.26 -16.26 23.05
CA GLU A 379 -12.37 -17.28 23.62
C GLU A 379 -10.91 -16.91 23.44
N LEU A 380 -10.51 -16.39 22.27
CA LEU A 380 -9.15 -15.85 22.05
C LEU A 380 -8.81 -14.76 23.08
N LEU A 381 -9.76 -13.86 23.32
CA LEU A 381 -9.61 -12.80 24.32
C LEU A 381 -9.52 -13.40 25.72
N ARG A 382 -10.40 -14.32 26.09
CA ARG A 382 -10.41 -14.99 27.40
C ARG A 382 -9.07 -15.65 27.68
N VAL A 383 -8.54 -16.43 26.74
CA VAL A 383 -7.24 -17.09 26.94
C VAL A 383 -6.09 -16.08 27.01
N ALA A 384 -6.10 -15.02 26.22
CA ALA A 384 -5.10 -13.96 26.31
C ALA A 384 -5.13 -13.27 27.69
N VAL A 385 -6.33 -12.92 28.19
CA VAL A 385 -6.54 -12.34 29.53
C VAL A 385 -6.02 -13.29 30.61
N GLU A 386 -6.37 -14.57 30.56
CA GLU A 386 -5.97 -15.54 31.57
C GLU A 386 -4.45 -15.75 31.59
N ARG A 387 -3.81 -15.81 30.42
CA ARG A 387 -2.36 -16.03 30.34
C ARG A 387 -1.53 -14.82 30.78
N VAL A 388 -2.06 -13.61 30.61
CA VAL A 388 -1.44 -12.38 31.12
C VAL A 388 -1.77 -12.15 32.59
N GLY A 389 -3.03 -12.33 33.01
CA GLY A 389 -3.49 -11.95 34.34
C GLY A 389 -3.40 -13.03 35.41
N ALA A 390 -3.70 -14.29 35.07
CA ALA A 390 -3.94 -15.37 36.04
C ALA A 390 -2.91 -16.52 35.97
N GLY A 391 -2.17 -16.65 34.85
CA GLY A 391 -1.31 -17.79 34.54
C GLY A 391 0.10 -17.78 35.15
N GLY A 392 0.37 -16.89 36.12
CA GLY A 392 1.67 -16.78 36.80
C GLY A 392 2.64 -15.79 36.15
N HIS A 393 3.67 -15.43 36.92
CA HIS A 393 4.68 -14.43 36.57
C HIS A 393 5.53 -14.85 35.34
N ALA A 394 5.89 -13.88 34.50
CA ALA A 394 6.96 -14.01 33.52
C ALA A 394 7.94 -12.85 33.66
N ASP A 395 9.22 -13.20 33.57
CA ASP A 395 10.32 -12.24 33.50
C ASP A 395 10.35 -11.54 32.12
N LEU A 396 9.98 -12.26 31.07
CA LEU A 396 10.13 -11.86 29.67
C LEU A 396 8.79 -11.65 28.96
N ILE A 397 8.70 -10.61 28.14
CA ILE A 397 7.53 -10.35 27.28
C ILE A 397 7.43 -11.36 26.14
N GLU A 398 8.55 -11.96 25.74
CA GLU A 398 8.64 -13.10 24.82
C GLU A 398 7.89 -14.31 25.38
N ALA A 399 8.08 -14.62 26.67
CA ALA A 399 7.41 -15.74 27.32
C ALA A 399 5.90 -15.48 27.48
N LEU A 400 5.48 -14.22 27.62
CA LEU A 400 4.06 -13.85 27.57
C LEU A 400 3.48 -14.04 26.17
N ALA A 401 4.16 -13.53 25.15
CA ALA A 401 3.74 -13.68 23.76
C ALA A 401 3.61 -15.16 23.38
N GLU A 402 4.55 -16.01 23.81
CA GLU A 402 4.50 -17.45 23.57
C GLU A 402 3.31 -18.12 24.27
N ARG A 403 3.10 -17.85 25.56
CA ARG A 403 1.99 -18.44 26.32
C ARG A 403 0.62 -18.06 25.75
N ILE A 404 0.48 -16.83 25.27
CA ILE A 404 -0.75 -16.37 24.62
C ILE A 404 -0.90 -17.04 23.26
N ALA A 405 0.20 -17.16 22.48
CA ALA A 405 0.17 -17.83 21.19
C ALA A 405 -0.20 -19.31 21.34
N ASP A 406 0.39 -20.05 22.28
CA ASP A 406 0.05 -21.45 22.55
C ASP A 406 -1.42 -21.62 22.93
N ALA A 407 -1.94 -20.74 23.79
CA ALA A 407 -3.35 -20.80 24.18
C ALA A 407 -4.30 -20.42 23.04
N ALA A 408 -3.93 -19.42 22.22
CA ALA A 408 -4.68 -19.08 21.02
C ALA A 408 -4.66 -20.25 20.01
N MET A 409 -3.55 -20.97 19.91
CA MET A 409 -3.40 -22.17 19.09
C MET A 409 -4.33 -23.30 19.55
N GLU A 410 -4.53 -23.48 20.85
CA GLU A 410 -5.53 -24.42 21.40
C GLU A 410 -6.96 -24.03 21.01
N VAL A 411 -7.30 -22.73 21.10
CA VAL A 411 -8.62 -22.21 20.69
C VAL A 411 -8.87 -22.49 19.21
N VAL A 412 -7.93 -22.10 18.33
CA VAL A 412 -8.10 -22.29 16.88
C VAL A 412 -8.12 -23.76 16.47
N ALA A 413 -7.39 -24.64 17.17
CA ALA A 413 -7.40 -26.08 16.90
C ALA A 413 -8.77 -26.73 17.14
N THR A 414 -9.60 -26.12 18.00
CA THR A 414 -10.98 -26.56 18.26
C THR A 414 -12.03 -25.79 17.46
N SER A 415 -11.62 -24.78 16.69
CA SER A 415 -12.52 -23.99 15.85
C SER A 415 -12.95 -24.77 14.60
N GLY A 416 -14.10 -24.42 14.03
CA GLY A 416 -14.54 -24.99 12.74
C GLY A 416 -13.95 -24.28 11.51
N ALA A 417 -13.06 -23.31 11.71
CA ALA A 417 -12.41 -22.57 10.64
C ALA A 417 -11.08 -23.24 10.23
N THR A 418 -10.77 -23.21 8.93
CA THR A 418 -9.43 -23.57 8.46
C THR A 418 -8.47 -22.45 8.85
N VAL A 419 -7.70 -22.64 9.93
CA VAL A 419 -6.74 -21.65 10.41
C VAL A 419 -5.37 -21.88 9.78
N HIS A 420 -4.64 -20.80 9.62
CA HIS A 420 -3.52 -20.71 8.72
C HIS A 420 -2.29 -20.05 9.34
N GLU A 421 -2.53 -19.04 10.16
CA GLU A 421 -1.52 -18.31 10.92
C GLU A 421 -2.22 -17.70 12.14
N VAL A 422 -1.57 -17.79 13.30
CA VAL A 422 -1.93 -17.04 14.51
C VAL A 422 -0.77 -16.11 14.82
N ARG A 423 -1.05 -14.82 14.95
CA ARG A 423 -0.08 -13.79 15.30
C ARG A 423 -0.46 -13.17 16.62
N VAL A 424 0.50 -13.11 17.52
CA VAL A 424 0.34 -12.48 18.82
C VAL A 424 1.39 -11.40 18.99
N ARG A 425 0.95 -10.19 19.31
CA ARG A 425 1.83 -9.08 19.66
C ARG A 425 1.57 -8.67 21.10
N VAL A 426 2.64 -8.54 21.90
CA VAL A 426 2.58 -8.06 23.28
C VAL A 426 3.44 -6.81 23.38
N ARG A 427 2.88 -5.73 23.90
CA ARG A 427 3.53 -4.42 24.05
C ARG A 427 3.50 -3.98 25.51
N LYS A 428 4.60 -3.39 25.96
CA LYS A 428 4.87 -2.91 27.31
C LYS A 428 5.37 -1.46 27.23
N PRO A 429 4.52 -0.45 27.48
CA PRO A 429 4.91 0.97 27.46
C PRO A 429 5.97 1.31 28.51
N GLU A 430 5.87 0.74 29.70
CA GLU A 430 6.71 1.08 30.86
C GLU A 430 7.89 0.12 31.03
N ALA A 431 8.49 -0.34 29.92
CA ALA A 431 9.65 -1.22 30.01
C ALA A 431 10.86 -0.49 30.61
N ALA A 432 11.52 -1.12 31.58
CA ALA A 432 12.68 -0.58 32.28
C ALA A 432 13.93 -0.52 31.37
N VAL A 433 14.03 0.51 30.54
CA VAL A 433 15.16 0.77 29.62
C VAL A 433 15.79 2.13 29.86
N ALA A 434 17.06 2.28 29.50
CA ALA A 434 17.85 3.49 29.76
C ALA A 434 17.52 4.70 28.84
N ALA A 435 16.60 4.53 27.89
CA ALA A 435 16.23 5.55 26.90
C ALA A 435 14.70 5.71 26.84
N PRO A 436 14.18 6.91 26.52
CA PRO A 436 12.75 7.10 26.36
C PRO A 436 12.23 6.28 25.17
N ILE A 437 11.16 5.52 25.39
CA ILE A 437 10.48 4.71 24.38
C ILE A 437 8.96 4.87 24.54
N ASP A 438 8.22 4.69 23.46
CA ASP A 438 6.75 4.61 23.51
C ASP A 438 6.31 3.27 24.13
N TRP A 439 6.99 2.18 23.74
CA TRP A 439 6.82 0.83 24.25
C TRP A 439 7.93 -0.11 23.78
N ALA A 440 8.18 -1.18 24.55
CA ALA A 440 8.89 -2.37 24.10
C ALA A 440 7.87 -3.44 23.71
N GLY A 441 8.10 -4.21 22.65
CA GLY A 441 7.11 -5.20 22.20
C GLY A 441 7.71 -6.37 21.45
N VAL A 442 7.01 -7.50 21.55
CA VAL A 442 7.36 -8.77 20.89
C VAL A 442 6.19 -9.20 20.04
N GLU A 443 6.49 -9.70 18.85
CA GLU A 443 5.53 -10.35 17.96
C GLU A 443 5.98 -11.79 17.71
N VAL A 444 5.06 -12.73 17.90
CA VAL A 444 5.25 -14.14 17.56
C VAL A 444 4.20 -14.59 16.55
N VAL A 445 4.60 -15.48 15.67
CA VAL A 445 3.75 -16.03 14.61
C VAL A 445 3.79 -17.56 14.71
N ARG A 446 2.63 -18.21 14.82
CA ARG A 446 2.47 -19.66 14.89
C ARG A 446 1.59 -20.15 13.74
N LYS A 447 1.88 -21.35 13.26
CA LYS A 447 1.10 -22.02 12.21
C LYS A 447 0.50 -23.30 12.80
N PRO A 448 -0.82 -23.54 12.64
CA PRO A 448 -1.52 -24.74 13.11
C PRO A 448 -0.89 -26.05 12.68
#